data_AF-A0A4V6CWT3-F1
#
_entry.id   AF-A0A4V6CWT3-F1
#
_cell.length_a   1.000
_cell.length_b   1.000
_cell.length_c   1.000
_cell.angle_alpha   90.00
_cell.angle_beta   90.00
_cell.angle_gamma   90.00
#
_symmetry.space_group_name_H-M   'P 1'
#
loop_
_entity.id
_entity.type
_entity.pdbx_description
1 polymer ?
#
loop_
_entity_poly.entity_id
_entity_poly.type
_entity_poly.pdbx_seq_one_letter_code
_entity_poly.pdbx_strand_id
1 'polypeptide(L)' 'MILALTIAGAAMPAHALTQDELVAKLRAAGYAEISEVKSTAEGTTAKAMKNGKPVRLVIDSSGQVKERD' A
#
# COMPACT_ATOMS: atom_id res chain seq x y z
N MET A 1 -40.27 9.96 -6.91
CA MET A 1 -38.83 10.09 -7.23
C MET A 1 -38.09 9.07 -6.39
N ILE A 2 -37.73 7.91 -6.94
CA ILE A 2 -37.02 6.85 -6.21
C ILE A 2 -35.59 6.85 -6.74
N LEU A 3 -34.64 7.22 -5.88
CA LEU A 3 -33.21 7.19 -6.20
C LEU A 3 -32.65 5.85 -5.72
N ALA A 4 -32.54 4.89 -6.64
CA ALA A 4 -31.88 3.61 -6.37
C ALA A 4 -30.36 3.81 -6.53
N LEU A 5 -29.63 3.88 -5.42
CA LEU A 5 -28.16 3.85 -5.41
C LEU A 5 -27.71 2.40 -5.67
N THR A 6 -27.44 2.07 -6.93
CA THR A 6 -26.75 0.83 -7.29
C THR A 6 -25.28 0.98 -6.90
N ILE A 7 -24.88 0.38 -5.79
CA ILE A 7 -23.47 0.26 -5.43
C ILE A 7 -22.88 -0.78 -6.38
N ALA A 8 -22.33 -0.32 -7.51
CA ALA A 8 -21.50 -1.14 -8.37
C ALA A 8 -20.24 -1.48 -7.56
N GLY A 9 -20.18 -2.72 -7.06
CA GLY A 9 -18.96 -3.29 -6.51
C GLY A 9 -17.94 -3.35 -7.62
N ALA A 10 -17.12 -2.31 -7.76
CA ALA A 10 -15.96 -2.32 -8.62
C ALA A 10 -15.01 -3.37 -8.06
N ALA A 11 -15.03 -4.57 -8.64
CA ALA A 11 -13.98 -5.55 -8.45
C ALA A 11 -12.70 -4.90 -8.96
N MET A 12 -11.91 -4.34 -8.03
CA MET A 12 -10.60 -3.80 -8.35
C MET A 12 -9.79 -4.96 -8.93
N PRO A 13 -9.27 -4.84 -10.16
CA PRO A 13 -8.43 -5.88 -10.70
C PRO A 13 -7.23 -6.04 -9.76
N ALA A 14 -6.85 -7.28 -9.47
CA ALA A 14 -5.60 -7.57 -8.78
C ALA A 14 -4.44 -7.28 -9.74
N HIS A 15 -4.22 -5.99 -10.01
CA HIS A 15 -3.02 -5.52 -10.69
C HIS A 15 -1.85 -5.80 -9.76
N ALA A 16 -0.82 -6.48 -10.27
CA ALA A 16 0.46 -6.52 -9.60
C ALA A 16 0.87 -5.06 -9.35
N LEU A 17 0.89 -4.68 -8.08
CA LEU A 17 1.02 -3.29 -7.67
C LEU A 17 2.33 -2.75 -8.25
N THR A 18 2.25 -1.76 -9.14
CA THR A 18 3.45 -1.12 -9.66
C THR A 18 4.17 -0.36 -8.54
N GLN A 19 5.46 -0.08 -8.71
CA GLN A 19 6.24 0.62 -7.68
C GLN A 19 5.63 1.99 -7.34
N ASP A 20 5.17 2.75 -8.33
CA ASP A 20 4.49 4.03 -8.14
C ASP A 20 3.16 3.89 -7.39
N GLU A 21 2.35 2.88 -7.69
CA GLU A 21 1.09 2.62 -6.97
C GLU A 21 1.35 2.24 -5.51
N LEU A 22 2.41 1.48 -5.23
CA LEU A 22 2.83 1.16 -3.88
C LEU A 22 3.21 2.43 -3.12
N VAL A 23 4.04 3.29 -3.71
CA VAL A 23 4.45 4.56 -3.10
C VAL A 23 3.22 5.46 -2.85
N ALA A 24 2.27 5.52 -3.79
CA ALA A 24 1.04 6.29 -3.64
C ALA A 24 0.17 5.76 -2.48
N LYS A 25 -0.02 4.44 -2.38
CA LYS A 25 -0.75 3.81 -1.27
C LYS A 25 -0.09 4.07 0.07
N LEU A 26 1.24 3.94 0.15
CA LEU A 26 1.99 4.23 1.36
C LEU A 26 1.86 5.71 1.75
N ARG A 27 1.95 6.63 0.79
CA ARG A 27 1.74 8.06 1.06
C ARG A 27 0.32 8.35 1.56
N ALA A 28 -0.70 7.73 0.96
CA ALA A 28 -2.09 7.84 1.39
C ALA A 28 -2.33 7.27 2.81
N ALA A 29 -1.55 6.27 3.21
CA ALA A 29 -1.56 5.72 4.57
C ALA A 29 -0.76 6.55 5.59
N GLY A 30 -0.16 7.68 5.18
CA GLY A 30 0.58 8.60 6.05
C GLY A 30 2.07 8.29 6.18
N TYR A 31 2.63 7.45 5.31
CA TYR A 31 4.06 7.21 5.22
C TYR A 31 4.75 8.26 4.33
N ALA A 32 5.88 8.78 4.78
CA ALA A 32 6.74 9.71 4.06
C ALA A 32 8.11 9.08 3.76
N GLU A 33 8.95 9.73 2.94
CA GLU A 33 10.33 9.31 2.69
C GLU A 33 10.50 7.82 2.33
N ILE A 34 9.60 7.32 1.49
CA ILE A 34 9.59 5.91 1.08
C ILE A 34 10.82 5.62 0.22
N SER A 35 11.59 4.62 0.64
CA SER A 35 12.89 4.25 0.06
C SER A 35 13.17 2.76 0.24
N GLU A 36 14.24 2.26 -0.39
CA GLU A 36 14.66 0.86 -0.29
C GLU A 36 13.55 -0.16 -0.60
N VAL A 37 12.71 0.16 -1.59
CA VAL A 37 11.65 -0.74 -2.06
C VAL A 37 12.30 -1.96 -2.74
N LYS A 38 12.15 -3.14 -2.15
CA LYS A 38 12.76 -4.39 -2.64
C LYS A 38 11.76 -5.53 -2.58
N SER A 39 11.67 -6.33 -3.64
CA SER A 39 10.89 -7.56 -3.64
C SER A 39 11.68 -8.69 -2.97
N THR A 40 11.06 -9.37 -2.02
CA THR A 40 11.60 -10.51 -1.26
C THR A 40 10.64 -11.69 -1.35
N ALA A 41 11.04 -12.87 -0.88
CA ALA A 41 10.18 -14.05 -0.88
C ALA A 41 8.91 -13.90 -0.02
N GLU A 42 8.93 -13.02 0.97
CA GLU A 42 7.79 -12.74 1.86
C GLU A 42 6.84 -11.65 1.32
N GLY A 43 7.27 -10.93 0.29
CA GLY A 43 6.57 -9.76 -0.26
C GLY A 43 7.53 -8.61 -0.59
N THR A 44 7.02 -7.40 -0.77
CA THR A 44 7.83 -6.20 -1.00
C THR A 44 8.18 -5.55 0.33
N THR A 45 9.45 -5.29 0.59
CA THR A 45 9.89 -4.51 1.75
C THR A 45 10.17 -3.07 1.34
N ALA A 46 9.92 -2.13 2.23
CA ALA A 46 10.22 -0.71 2.04
C ALA A 46 10.62 -0.06 3.38
N LYS A 47 11.44 0.98 3.32
CA LYS A 47 11.66 1.88 4.45
C LYS A 47 10.83 3.13 4.24
N ALA A 48 10.27 3.65 5.32
CA ALA A 48 9.53 4.90 5.29
C ALA A 48 9.63 5.63 6.63
N MET A 49 9.14 6.86 6.68
CA MET A 49 8.93 7.64 7.89
C MET A 49 7.44 7.70 8.21
N LYS A 50 7.06 7.41 9.45
CA LYS A 50 5.69 7.63 9.96
C LYS A 50 5.77 8.48 11.21
N ASN A 51 5.07 9.61 11.23
CA ASN A 51 5.11 10.56 12.34
C ASN A 51 6.54 10.99 12.74
N GLY A 52 7.44 11.15 11.76
CA GLY A 52 8.84 11.51 12.00
C GLY A 52 9.72 10.38 12.54
N LYS A 53 9.21 9.14 12.62
CA LYS A 53 9.98 7.96 13.03
C LYS A 53 10.24 7.05 11.84
N PRO A 54 11.47 6.51 11.68
CA PRO A 54 11.74 5.52 10.65
C PRO A 54 11.03 4.22 10.98
N VAL A 55 10.29 3.69 10.02
CA VAL A 55 9.57 2.41 10.10
C VAL A 55 9.95 1.54 8.91
N ARG A 56 10.01 0.22 9.14
CA ARG A 56 10.12 -0.76 8.07
C ARG A 56 8.75 -1.30 7.73
N LEU A 57 8.50 -1.46 6.45
CA LEU A 57 7.24 -1.92 5.91
C LEU A 57 7.47 -3.21 5.16
N VAL A 58 6.57 -4.16 5.37
CA VAL A 58 6.47 -5.40 4.61
C VAL A 58 5.09 -5.43 3.98
N ILE A 59 5.05 -5.48 2.65
CA ILE A 59 3.85 -5.54 1.86
C ILE A 59 3.73 -6.96 1.33
N ASP A 60 2.73 -7.70 1.79
CA ASP A 60 2.50 -9.05 1.29
C ASP A 60 1.91 -9.03 -0.14
N SER A 61 1.81 -10.21 -0.75
CA SER A 61 1.26 -10.36 -2.11
C SER A 61 -0.20 -9.92 -2.25
N SER A 62 -0.93 -9.75 -1.14
CA SER A 62 -2.29 -9.19 -1.12
C SER A 62 -2.30 -7.66 -1.05
N GLY A 63 -1.14 -7.02 -0.96
CA GLY A 63 -0.99 -5.58 -0.82
C GLY A 63 -1.25 -5.07 0.59
N GLN A 64 -1.29 -5.94 1.60
CA GLN A 64 -1.40 -5.53 2.99
C GLN A 64 -0.05 -5.06 3.51
N VAL A 65 -0.04 -3.86 4.09
CA VAL A 65 1.16 -3.23 4.67
C VAL A 65 1.25 -3.59 6.14
N LYS A 66 2.38 -4.20 6.53
CA LYS A 66 2.72 -4.52 7.91
C LYS A 66 3.95 -3.74 8.33
N GLU A 67 3.85 -3.02 9.43
CA GLU A 67 5.01 -2.40 10.07
C GLU A 67 5.85 -3.46 10.77
N ARG A 68 7.17 -3.28 10.72
CA ARG A 68 8.17 -4.06 11.45
C ARG A 68 8.96 -3.09 12.32
N ASP A 69 8.98 -3.39 13.61
CA ASP A 69 9.88 -2.77 14.60
C ASP A 69 11.35 -3.18 14.36
#